data_AF-A0A382JXP3-F1
#
_entry.id   AF-A0A382JXP3-F1
#
_cell.length_a   1.000
_cell.length_b   1.000
_cell.length_c   1.000
_cell.angle_alpha   90.00
_cell.angle_beta   90.00
_cell.angle_gamma   90.00
#
_symmetry.space_group_name_H-M   'P 1'
#
loop_
_entity.id
_entity.type
_entity.pdbx_description
1 polymer ?
#
loop_
_entity_poly.entity_id
_entity_poly.type
_entity_poly.pdbx_seq_one_letter_code
_entity_poly.pdbx_strand_id
1 'polypeptide(L)' 'LNKLKIAILSYRCAPFSGGQGIFVYELSKSLQVLGHDVDVVSGPPYPSLEDSINLV' A
#
# COMPACT_ATOMS: atom_id res chain seq x y z
N LEU A 1 -8.38 -12.31 -15.25
CA LEU A 1 -8.75 -11.11 -14.45
C LEU A 1 -8.40 -9.87 -15.26
N ASN A 2 -9.24 -8.84 -15.24
CA ASN A 2 -8.91 -7.57 -15.88
C ASN A 2 -7.94 -6.80 -14.99
N LYS A 3 -6.88 -6.25 -15.58
CA LYS A 3 -5.91 -5.39 -14.89
C LYS A 3 -6.60 -4.09 -14.47
N LEU A 4 -6.39 -3.66 -13.22
CA LEU A 4 -6.99 -2.46 -12.64
C LEU A 4 -5.89 -1.49 -12.20
N LYS A 5 -6.25 -0.21 -12.09
CA LYS A 5 -5.45 0.82 -11.43
C LYS A 5 -6.10 1.14 -10.09
N ILE A 6 -5.38 0.91 -9.00
CA ILE A 6 -5.91 0.96 -7.65
C ILE A 6 -5.09 1.95 -6.82
N ALA A 7 -5.78 2.90 -6.18
CA ALA A 7 -5.17 3.78 -5.19
C ALA A 7 -5.63 3.36 -3.79
N ILE A 8 -4.69 3.01 -2.91
CA ILE A 8 -4.96 2.73 -1.49
C ILE A 8 -4.70 4.00 -0.70
N LEU A 9 -5.74 4.52 -0.05
CA LEU A 9 -5.65 5.72 0.78
C LEU A 9 -5.46 5.31 2.23
N SER A 10 -4.45 5.86 2.89
CA SER A 10 -4.20 5.64 4.31
C SER A 10 -3.79 6.95 4.99
N TYR A 11 -4.11 7.12 6.28
CA TYR A 11 -3.81 8.38 6.98
C TYR A 11 -2.34 8.44 7.41
N ARG A 12 -1.94 7.57 8.34
CA ARG A 12 -0.59 7.46 8.90
C ARG A 12 -0.31 6.01 9.27
N CYS A 13 0.91 5.54 9.02
CA CYS A 13 1.30 4.15 9.24
C CYS A 13 2.53 4.12 10.16
N ALA A 14 2.31 4.20 11.47
CA ALA A 14 3.42 4.21 12.42
C ALA A 14 4.09 2.83 12.47
N PRO A 15 5.43 2.75 12.29
CA PRO A 15 6.13 1.48 12.13
C PRO A 15 6.11 0.58 13.38
N PHE A 16 5.84 1.17 14.56
CA PHE A 16 5.86 0.48 15.85
C PHE A 16 4.52 0.55 16.60
N SER A 17 3.48 1.15 16.02
CA SER A 17 2.15 1.24 16.63
C SER A 17 1.05 1.32 15.58
N GLY A 18 -0.01 0.53 15.75
CA GLY A 18 -1.16 0.54 14.85
C GLY A 18 -0.98 -0.35 13.62
N GLY A 19 -1.79 -1.41 13.53
CA GLY A 19 -1.73 -2.41 12.45
C GLY A 19 -2.02 -1.87 11.03
N GLN A 20 -2.39 -0.59 10.88
CA GLN A 20 -2.71 0.01 9.59
C GLN A 20 -1.58 -0.14 8.57
N GLY A 21 -0.32 0.07 8.98
CA GLY A 21 0.82 -0.07 8.08
C GLY A 21 0.98 -1.49 7.53
N ILE A 22 0.73 -2.50 8.36
CA ILE A 22 0.77 -3.91 7.96
C ILE A 22 -0.35 -4.22 6.96
N PHE A 23 -1.56 -3.73 7.20
CA PHE A 23 -2.66 -3.93 6.26
C PHE A 23 -2.42 -3.26 4.92
N VAL A 24 -1.87 -2.04 4.92
CA VAL A 24 -1.51 -1.33 3.69
C VAL A 24 -0.47 -2.15 2.90
N TYR A 25 0.60 -2.60 3.56
CA TYR A 25 1.65 -3.40 2.95
C TYR A 25 1.13 -4.73 2.36
N GLU A 26 0.42 -5.53 3.17
CA GLU A 26 -0.05 -6.86 2.73
C GLU A 26 -1.10 -6.76 1.63
N LEU A 27 -2.01 -5.78 1.71
CA LEU A 27 -3.05 -5.57 0.70
C LEU A 27 -2.45 -5.08 -0.62
N SER A 28 -1.57 -4.07 -0.56
CA SER A 28 -0.96 -3.50 -1.75
C SER A 28 -0.11 -4.53 -2.48
N LYS A 29 0.69 -5.31 -1.73
CA LYS A 29 1.48 -6.43 -2.25
C LYS A 29 0.60 -7.50 -2.90
N SER A 30 -0.45 -7.94 -2.22
CA SER A 30 -1.34 -8.99 -2.73
C SER A 30 -2.03 -8.57 -4.03
N LEU A 31 -2.53 -7.34 -4.11
CA LEU A 31 -3.15 -6.81 -5.33
C LEU A 31 -2.15 -6.69 -6.48
N GLN A 32 -0.90 -6.31 -6.19
CA GLN A 32 0.15 -6.30 -7.20
C GLN A 32 0.49 -7.70 -7.70
N VAL A 33 0.61 -8.69 -6.82
CA VAL A 33 0.85 -10.11 -7.19
C VAL A 33 -0.28 -10.66 -8.06
N LEU A 34 -1.52 -10.19 -7.86
CA LEU A 34 -2.66 -10.52 -8.73
C LEU A 34 -2.64 -9.82 -10.11
N GLY A 35 -1.65 -8.95 -10.35
CA GLY A 35 -1.41 -8.29 -11.63
C GLY A 35 -2.02 -6.89 -11.77
N HIS A 36 -2.46 -6.26 -10.67
CA HIS A 36 -2.99 -4.90 -10.67
C HIS A 36 -1.87 -3.85 -10.52
N ASP A 37 -2.08 -2.65 -11.07
CA ASP A 37 -1.22 -1.50 -10.79
C ASP A 37 -1.75 -0.82 -9.51
N VAL A 38 -0.88 -0.68 -8.51
CA VAL A 38 -1.25 -0.20 -7.18
C VAL A 38 -0.35 0.96 -6.77
N ASP A 39 -0.95 2.07 -6.38
CA ASP A 39 -0.28 3.19 -5.72
C ASP A 39 -0.85 3.36 -4.30
N VAL A 40 -0.01 3.81 -3.37
CA VAL A 40 -0.39 4.11 -1.99
C VAL A 40 -0.26 5.59 -1.74
N VAL A 41 -1.32 6.22 -1.25
CA VAL A 41 -1.31 7.61 -0.79
C VAL A 41 -1.36 7.61 0.73
N SER A 42 -0.35 8.19 1.39
CA SER A 42 -0.27 8.21 2.85
C SER A 42 0.40 9.48 3.40
N GLY A 43 0.00 9.89 4.60
CA GLY A 43 0.75 10.83 5.41
C GLY A 43 1.86 10.15 6.24
N PRO A 44 2.85 10.92 6.74
CA PRO A 44 3.92 10.40 7.60
C PRO A 44 3.41 10.04 9.01
N PRO A 45 4.00 9.05 9.71
CA PRO A 45 5.01 8.12 9.21
C PRO A 45 4.45 7.24 8.10
N TYR A 46 5.27 7.03 7.08
CA TYR A 46 4.88 6.30 5.87
C TYR A 46 4.93 4.79 6.11
N PRO A 47 4.08 4.01 5.41
CA PRO A 47 4.17 2.56 5.44
C PRO A 47 5.45 2.09 4.76
N SER A 48 5.93 0.91 5.17
CA SER A 48 6.82 0.12 4.31
C SER A 48 6.01 -0.42 3.13
N LEU A 49 6.61 -0.42 1.93
CA LEU A 49 6.00 -0.89 0.69
C LEU A 49 7.02 -1.74 -0.08
N GLU A 50 6.53 -2.59 -0.98
CA GLU A 50 7.38 -3.23 -1.99
C GLU A 50 7.93 -2.16 -2.94
N ASP A 51 9.17 -2.31 -3.44
CA ASP A 51 9.86 -1.33 -4.29
C ASP A 51 9.09 -0.96 -5.57
N SER A 52 8.22 -1.87 -6.01
CA SER A 52 7.36 -1.75 -7.19
C SER A 52 6.07 -0.96 -6.94
N ILE A 53 5.78 -0.54 -5.70
CA ILE A 53 4.57 0.21 -5.31
C ILE A 53 4.96 1.65 -5.02
N ASN A 54 4.33 2.60 -5.71
CA ASN A 54 4.63 4.00 -5.50
C ASN A 54 3.95 4.51 -4.23
N LEU A 55 4.71 5.25 -3.43
CA LEU A 55 4.17 6.16 -2.42
C LEU A 55 3.97 7.53 -3.07
N VAL A 56 2.73 8.01 -3.07
CA VAL A 56 2.30 9.31 -3.62
C VAL A 56 1.90 10.24 -2.49
#